data_AF-A0A800DIK3-F1
#
_entry.id   AF-A0A800DIK3-F1
#
_cell.length_a   1.000
_cell.length_b   1.000
_cell.length_c   1.000
_cell.angle_alpha   90.00
_cell.angle_beta   90.00
_cell.angle_gamma   90.00
#
_symmetry.space_group_name_H-M   'P 1'
#
loop_
_entity.id
_entity.type
_entity.pdbx_description
1 polymer ?
#
loop_
_entity_poly.entity_id
_entity_poly.type
_entity_poly.pdbx_seq_one_letter_code
_entity_poly.pdbx_strand_id
1 'polypeptide(L)'
;MINKSVLPLFWTLLGIFLLMAATMPLTELLDESFGFDLAPLLLPIFGLLLFVLGLALAVVVATADINGTRKRLLIIAGSAAAGIPVSAILHNLVYAALVLWFGEDFWQRTGMGDEPFFFMMAVLVCPLVYLGGTVGSFVLMVRGRHQKPQAV
;
A
#
# COMPACT_ATOMS: atom_id res chain seq x y z
N MET A 1 -20.89 12.54 -8.20
CA MET A 1 -21.28 11.78 -6.99
C MET A 1 -20.26 10.66 -6.79
N ILE A 2 -19.88 10.29 -5.55
CA ILE A 2 -18.98 9.13 -5.36
C ILE A 2 -19.75 7.87 -5.72
N ASN A 3 -19.22 7.06 -6.64
CA ASN A 3 -19.80 5.77 -7.00
C ASN A 3 -19.94 4.89 -5.74
N LYS A 4 -21.06 4.17 -5.57
CA LYS A 4 -21.34 3.37 -4.37
C LYS A 4 -20.23 2.36 -4.05
N SER A 5 -19.47 1.95 -5.05
CA SER A 5 -18.34 1.00 -4.91
C SER A 5 -17.03 1.63 -4.43
N VAL A 6 -16.82 2.94 -4.57
CA VAL A 6 -15.53 3.58 -4.21
C VAL A 6 -15.35 3.70 -2.70
N LEU A 7 -16.42 4.04 -1.99
CA LEU A 7 -16.38 4.21 -0.53
C LEU A 7 -16.06 2.90 0.23
N PRO A 8 -16.70 1.74 -0.05
CA PRO A 8 -16.32 0.50 0.61
C PRO A 8 -14.89 0.08 0.25
N LEU A 9 -14.47 0.20 -1.02
CA LEU A 9 -13.09 -0.09 -1.42
C LEU A 9 -12.07 0.75 -0.63
N PHE A 10 -12.34 2.04 -0.48
CA PHE A 10 -11.49 2.95 0.28
C PHE A 10 -11.35 2.51 1.75
N TRP A 11 -12.47 2.24 2.43
CA TRP A 11 -12.45 1.84 3.85
C TRP A 11 -11.84 0.46 4.07
N THR A 12 -12.16 -0.51 3.20
CA THR A 12 -11.55 -1.84 3.27
C THR A 12 -10.05 -1.75 3.05
N LEU A 13 -9.59 -0.99 2.05
CA LEU A 13 -8.17 -0.82 1.79
C LEU A 13 -7.44 -0.19 3.00
N LEU A 14 -8.04 0.83 3.63
CA LEU A 14 -7.51 1.42 4.87
C LEU A 14 -7.45 0.41 6.01
N GLY A 15 -8.52 -0.37 6.19
CA GLY A 15 -8.55 -1.43 7.21
C GLY A 15 -7.43 -2.45 7.00
N ILE A 16 -7.25 -2.94 5.78
CA ILE A 16 -6.17 -3.90 5.45
C ILE A 16 -4.79 -3.28 5.66
N PHE A 17 -4.58 -2.02 5.26
CA PHE A 17 -3.30 -1.35 5.50
C PHE A 17 -2.97 -1.23 6.99
N LEU A 18 -3.95 -0.86 7.81
CA LEU A 18 -3.77 -0.77 9.27
C LEU A 18 -3.52 -2.15 9.89
N LEU A 19 -4.22 -3.19 9.42
CA LEU A 19 -3.98 -4.56 9.86
C LEU A 19 -2.57 -5.02 9.51
N MET A 20 -2.09 -4.73 8.30
CA MET A 20 -0.71 -5.05 7.88
C MET A 20 0.34 -4.27 8.70
N ALA A 21 0.09 -3.02 9.05
CA ALA A 21 0.97 -2.28 9.95
C ALA A 21 0.98 -2.89 11.36
N ALA A 22 -0.19 -3.36 11.83
CA ALA A 22 -0.34 -4.01 13.12
C ALA A 22 0.24 -5.44 13.15
N THR A 23 0.39 -6.12 12.00
CA THR A 23 0.97 -7.47 12.01
C THR A 23 2.39 -7.48 12.53
N MET A 24 3.19 -6.44 12.28
CA MET A 24 4.60 -6.43 12.72
C MET A 24 4.76 -6.62 14.24
N PRO A 25 4.10 -5.84 15.12
CA PRO A 25 4.15 -6.09 16.56
C PRO A 25 3.25 -7.25 17.00
N LEU A 26 2.18 -7.56 16.25
CA LEU A 26 1.21 -8.59 16.65
C LEU A 26 1.76 -10.00 16.45
N THR A 27 2.52 -10.27 15.38
CA THR A 27 3.13 -11.59 15.15
C THR A 27 4.11 -11.92 16.26
N GLU A 28 4.92 -10.96 16.75
CA GLU A 28 5.83 -11.18 17.86
C GLU A 28 5.10 -11.64 19.14
N LEU A 29 3.97 -11.02 19.48
CA LEU A 29 3.13 -11.41 20.63
C LEU A 29 2.44 -12.76 20.46
N LEU A 30 2.00 -13.08 19.23
CA LEU A 30 1.31 -14.34 18.93
C LEU A 30 2.29 -15.51 18.85
N ASP A 31 3.48 -15.31 18.28
CA ASP A 31 4.52 -16.33 18.17
C ASP A 31 4.98 -16.79 19.56
N GLU A 32 5.13 -15.86 20.52
CA GLU A 32 5.40 -16.20 21.92
C GLU A 32 4.27 -17.01 22.57
N SER A 33 3.01 -16.71 22.21
CA SER A 33 1.83 -17.34 22.80
C SER A 33 1.53 -18.73 22.24
N PHE A 34 1.79 -18.93 20.95
CA PHE A 34 1.35 -20.12 20.22
C PHE A 34 2.50 -20.99 19.69
N GLY A 35 3.75 -20.50 19.71
CA GLY A 35 4.93 -21.26 19.34
C GLY A 35 5.08 -21.53 17.84
N PHE A 36 4.38 -20.80 16.98
CA PHE A 36 4.51 -20.86 15.52
C PHE A 36 4.63 -19.46 14.91
N ASP A 37 5.50 -19.29 13.92
CA ASP A 37 5.70 -18.03 13.21
C ASP A 37 4.57 -17.79 12.18
N LEU A 38 3.71 -16.82 12.46
CA LEU A 38 2.60 -16.43 11.59
C LEU A 38 2.97 -15.46 10.47
N ALA A 39 4.11 -14.78 10.58
CA ALA A 39 4.48 -13.71 9.64
C ALA A 39 4.61 -14.19 8.18
N PRO A 40 5.21 -15.37 7.88
CA PRO A 40 5.30 -15.90 6.53
C PRO A 40 3.94 -16.15 5.86
N LEU A 41 2.89 -16.36 6.65
CA LEU A 41 1.54 -16.57 6.15
C LEU A 41 0.77 -15.25 6.00
N LEU A 42 0.81 -14.41 7.03
CA LEU A 42 -0.01 -13.19 7.08
C LEU A 42 0.49 -12.10 6.13
N LEU A 43 1.81 -11.88 6.04
CA LEU A 43 2.38 -10.80 5.22
C LEU A 43 2.05 -10.96 3.72
N PRO A 44 2.20 -12.16 3.09
CA PRO A 44 1.82 -12.33 1.69
C PRO A 44 0.32 -12.18 1.46
N ILE A 45 -0.52 -12.64 2.40
CA ILE A 45 -1.98 -12.51 2.29
C ILE A 45 -2.38 -11.03 2.30
N PHE A 46 -1.88 -10.26 3.27
CA PHE A 46 -2.18 -8.82 3.32
C PHE A 46 -1.57 -8.05 2.15
N GLY A 47 -0.36 -8.41 1.72
CA GLY A 47 0.26 -7.86 0.52
C GLY A 47 -0.59 -8.08 -0.73
N LEU A 48 -1.11 -9.30 -0.93
CA LEU A 48 -2.00 -9.61 -2.05
C LEU A 48 -3.32 -8.82 -1.96
N LEU A 49 -3.91 -8.73 -0.77
CA LEU A 49 -5.14 -7.94 -0.56
C LEU A 49 -4.91 -6.46 -0.85
N LEU A 50 -3.80 -5.88 -0.40
CA LEU A 50 -3.42 -4.50 -0.72
C LEU A 50 -3.24 -4.30 -2.22
N PHE A 51 -2.61 -5.25 -2.91
CA PHE A 51 -2.43 -5.18 -4.36
C PHE A 51 -3.77 -5.15 -5.08
N VAL A 52 -4.63 -6.14 -4.83
CA VAL A 52 -5.91 -6.30 -5.52
C VAL A 52 -6.84 -5.12 -5.20
N LEU A 53 -6.97 -4.74 -3.93
CA LEU A 53 -7.85 -3.63 -3.52
C LEU A 53 -7.29 -2.27 -3.98
N GLY A 54 -5.98 -2.06 -3.91
CA GLY A 54 -5.33 -0.84 -4.37
C GLY A 54 -5.50 -0.63 -5.87
N LEU A 55 -5.26 -1.68 -6.66
CA LEU A 55 -5.48 -1.66 -8.10
C LEU A 55 -6.96 -1.48 -8.43
N ALA A 56 -7.86 -2.19 -7.76
CA ALA A 56 -9.30 -2.03 -7.94
C ALA A 56 -9.75 -0.59 -7.66
N LEU A 57 -9.27 0.02 -6.57
CA LEU A 57 -9.59 1.42 -6.25
C LEU A 57 -9.09 2.37 -7.35
N ALA A 58 -7.85 2.21 -7.81
CA ALA A 58 -7.28 3.04 -8.86
C ALA A 58 -8.08 2.94 -10.18
N VAL A 59 -8.42 1.71 -10.60
CA VAL A 59 -9.17 1.45 -11.85
C VAL A 59 -10.59 1.96 -11.77
N VAL A 60 -11.31 1.67 -10.67
CA VAL A 60 -12.70 2.12 -10.49
C VAL A 60 -12.77 3.65 -10.44
N VAL A 61 -11.80 4.32 -9.81
CA VAL A 61 -11.77 5.78 -9.75
C VAL A 61 -11.34 6.40 -11.08
N ALA A 62 -10.47 5.74 -11.84
CA ALA A 62 -10.09 6.18 -13.18
C ALA A 62 -11.29 6.24 -14.13
N THR A 63 -12.21 5.29 -14.02
CA THR A 63 -13.43 5.21 -14.85
C THR A 63 -14.64 5.92 -14.25
N ALA A 64 -14.62 6.23 -12.95
CA ALA A 64 -15.72 6.96 -12.31
C ALA A 64 -15.77 8.44 -12.70
N ASP A 65 -17.00 8.98 -12.73
CA ASP A 65 -17.30 10.40 -12.88
C ASP A 65 -17.04 11.17 -11.56
N ILE A 66 -15.75 11.20 -11.20
CA ILE A 66 -15.19 11.96 -10.10
C ILE A 66 -14.22 12.94 -10.73
N ASN A 67 -14.38 14.23 -10.49
CA ASN A 67 -13.50 15.24 -11.07
C ASN A 67 -12.66 15.96 -10.01
N GLY A 68 -11.57 16.57 -10.47
CA GLY A 68 -10.67 17.40 -9.67
C GLY A 68 -9.77 16.63 -8.70
N THR A 69 -9.41 17.28 -7.61
CA THR A 69 -8.38 16.83 -6.64
C THR A 69 -8.73 15.49 -5.99
N ARG A 70 -10.01 15.22 -5.73
CA ARG A 70 -10.45 13.96 -5.09
C ARG A 70 -10.10 12.73 -5.93
N LYS A 71 -10.30 12.80 -7.26
CA LYS A 71 -9.94 11.71 -8.18
C LYS A 71 -8.43 11.42 -8.13
N ARG A 72 -7.62 12.48 -8.19
CA ARG A 72 -6.15 12.36 -8.14
C ARG A 72 -5.69 11.71 -6.85
N LEU A 73 -6.19 12.16 -5.69
CA LEU A 73 -5.81 11.60 -4.39
C LEU A 73 -6.21 10.13 -4.23
N LEU A 74 -7.39 9.73 -4.70
CA LEU A 74 -7.83 8.34 -4.65
C LEU A 74 -7.01 7.42 -5.58
N ILE A 75 -6.64 7.92 -6.78
CA ILE A 75 -5.75 7.17 -7.69
C ILE A 75 -4.35 7.04 -7.09
N ILE A 76 -3.82 8.11 -6.50
CA ILE A 76 -2.52 8.09 -5.81
C ILE A 76 -2.55 7.09 -4.65
N ALA A 77 -3.61 7.10 -3.82
CA ALA A 77 -3.76 6.12 -2.75
C ALA A 77 -3.83 4.68 -3.29
N GLY A 78 -4.69 4.40 -4.27
CA GLY A 78 -4.83 3.05 -4.83
C GLY A 78 -3.53 2.53 -5.47
N SER A 79 -2.87 3.36 -6.28
CA SER A 79 -1.60 3.00 -6.93
C SER A 79 -0.45 2.85 -5.93
N ALA A 80 -0.36 3.70 -4.90
CA ALA A 80 0.63 3.55 -3.85
C ALA A 80 0.43 2.28 -3.01
N ALA A 81 -0.82 1.94 -2.68
CA ALA A 81 -1.13 0.69 -1.99
C ALA A 81 -0.72 -0.55 -2.80
N ALA A 82 -1.00 -0.54 -4.11
CA ALA A 82 -0.55 -1.62 -5.00
C ALA A 82 0.98 -1.63 -5.19
N GLY A 83 1.63 -0.46 -5.09
CA GLY A 83 3.08 -0.31 -5.19
C GLY A 83 3.84 -0.96 -4.04
N ILE A 84 3.25 -1.09 -2.84
CA ILE A 84 3.88 -1.73 -1.67
C ILE A 84 4.28 -3.19 -1.99
N PRO A 85 3.35 -4.11 -2.29
CA PRO A 85 3.68 -5.50 -2.58
C PRO A 85 4.48 -5.64 -3.88
N VAL A 86 4.23 -4.81 -4.89
CA VAL A 86 5.01 -4.83 -6.14
C VAL A 86 6.48 -4.52 -5.86
N SER A 87 6.75 -3.51 -5.04
CA SER A 87 8.12 -3.14 -4.66
C SER A 87 8.76 -4.22 -3.79
N ALA A 88 8.03 -4.83 -2.85
CA ALA A 88 8.56 -5.95 -2.07
C ALA A 88 8.93 -7.16 -2.94
N ILE A 89 8.13 -7.48 -3.95
CA ILE A 89 8.45 -8.56 -4.90
C ILE A 89 9.67 -8.17 -5.75
N LEU A 90 9.70 -6.96 -6.30
CA LEU A 90 10.81 -6.49 -7.14
C LEU A 90 12.13 -6.41 -6.37
N HIS A 91 12.09 -6.00 -5.11
CA HIS A 91 13.23 -6.03 -4.21
C HIS A 91 13.87 -7.42 -4.16
N ASN A 92 13.08 -8.45 -3.86
CA ASN A 92 13.56 -9.83 -3.78
C ASN A 92 14.03 -10.38 -5.14
N LEU A 93 13.30 -10.08 -6.22
CA LEU A 93 13.67 -10.54 -7.57
C LEU A 93 14.97 -9.91 -8.05
N VAL A 94 15.13 -8.60 -7.88
CA VAL A 94 16.35 -7.87 -8.29
C VAL A 94 17.53 -8.26 -7.41
N TYR A 95 17.31 -8.40 -6.09
CA TYR A 95 18.30 -8.93 -5.17
C TYR A 95 18.82 -10.30 -5.65
N ALA A 96 17.92 -11.25 -5.88
CA ALA A 96 18.26 -12.61 -6.30
C ALA A 96 18.92 -12.65 -7.69
N ALA A 97 18.44 -11.85 -8.64
CA ALA A 97 19.00 -11.79 -9.99
C ALA A 97 20.45 -11.28 -9.98
N LEU A 98 20.75 -10.23 -9.20
CA LEU A 98 22.10 -9.70 -9.10
C LEU A 98 23.04 -10.64 -8.37
N VAL A 99 22.57 -11.34 -7.33
CA VAL A 99 23.33 -12.42 -6.69
C VAL A 99 23.64 -13.56 -7.67
N LEU A 100 22.64 -13.99 -8.46
CA LEU A 100 22.80 -15.07 -9.43
C LEU A 100 23.85 -14.73 -10.52
N TRP A 101 23.91 -13.47 -10.97
CA TRP A 101 24.83 -13.06 -12.02
C TRP A 101 26.20 -12.61 -11.53
N PHE A 102 26.28 -12.00 -10.35
CA PHE A 102 27.51 -11.38 -9.86
C PHE A 102 28.10 -12.05 -8.61
N GLY A 103 27.45 -13.08 -8.06
CA GLY A 103 27.89 -13.83 -6.88
C GLY A 103 27.21 -13.41 -5.57
N GLU A 104 27.23 -14.30 -4.57
CA GLU A 104 26.57 -14.12 -3.26
C GLU A 104 27.05 -12.89 -2.48
N ASP A 105 28.29 -12.48 -2.69
CA ASP A 105 28.93 -11.33 -2.05
C ASP A 105 28.69 -10.00 -2.80
N PHE A 106 27.90 -9.98 -3.88
CA PHE A 106 27.65 -8.79 -4.70
C PHE A 106 27.22 -7.55 -3.89
N TRP A 107 26.20 -7.70 -3.06
CA TRP A 107 25.65 -6.63 -2.24
C TRP A 107 26.70 -6.15 -1.21
N GLN A 108 27.36 -7.09 -0.53
CA GLN A 108 28.41 -6.75 0.43
C GLN A 108 29.59 -5.99 -0.20
N ARG A 109 30.05 -6.39 -1.39
CA ARG A 109 31.14 -5.72 -2.11
C ARG A 109 30.77 -4.31 -2.60
N THR A 110 29.50 -4.07 -2.91
CA THR A 110 29.03 -2.73 -3.30
C THR A 110 28.78 -1.81 -2.11
N GLY A 111 28.98 -2.31 -0.88
CA GLY A 111 28.74 -1.57 0.35
C GLY A 111 27.25 -1.38 0.66
N MET A 112 26.36 -2.01 -0.12
CA MET A 112 24.92 -1.99 0.08
C MET A 112 24.52 -3.37 0.58
N GLY A 113 24.14 -3.50 1.86
CA GLY A 113 23.80 -4.82 2.43
C GLY A 113 22.56 -5.48 1.82
N ASP A 114 21.79 -4.74 1.02
CA ASP A 114 20.56 -5.19 0.39
C ASP A 114 20.24 -4.34 -0.86
N GLU A 115 19.23 -4.75 -1.64
CA GLU A 115 18.69 -3.96 -2.74
C GLU A 115 17.94 -2.74 -2.18
N PRO A 116 18.44 -1.51 -2.35
CA PRO A 116 17.96 -0.37 -1.58
C PRO A 116 16.73 0.30 -2.20
N PHE A 117 16.57 0.27 -3.53
CA PHE A 117 15.58 1.09 -4.20
C PHE A 117 14.17 0.56 -3.97
N PHE A 118 13.92 -0.71 -4.31
CA PHE A 118 12.57 -1.27 -4.11
C PHE A 118 12.27 -1.52 -2.63
N PHE A 119 13.29 -1.77 -1.81
CA PHE A 119 13.13 -1.78 -0.36
C PHE A 119 12.59 -0.44 0.17
N MET A 120 13.23 0.68 -0.18
CA MET A 120 12.79 2.01 0.22
C MET A 120 11.41 2.36 -0.34
N MET A 121 11.10 1.91 -1.56
CA MET A 121 9.78 2.05 -2.14
C MET A 121 8.71 1.30 -1.33
N ALA A 122 8.96 0.04 -0.97
CA ALA A 122 8.03 -0.80 -0.24
C ALA A 122 7.79 -0.32 1.20
N VAL A 123 8.85 0.08 1.90
CA VAL A 123 8.81 0.37 3.35
C VAL A 123 8.50 1.83 3.66
N LEU A 124 8.92 2.77 2.81
CA LEU A 124 8.79 4.20 3.10
C LEU A 124 7.96 4.95 2.06
N VAL A 125 8.38 4.94 0.79
CA VAL A 125 7.78 5.83 -0.22
C VAL A 125 6.31 5.48 -0.47
N CYS A 126 6.00 4.23 -0.80
CA CYS A 126 4.63 3.81 -1.07
C CYS A 126 3.71 3.96 0.16
N PRO A 127 4.10 3.53 1.39
CA PRO A 127 3.30 3.77 2.58
C PRO A 127 3.03 5.25 2.87
N LEU A 128 4.03 6.13 2.76
CA LEU A 128 3.84 7.57 2.98
C LEU A 128 2.92 8.21 1.94
N VAL A 129 3.09 7.86 0.66
CA VAL A 129 2.23 8.34 -0.42
C VAL A 129 0.80 7.81 -0.25
N TYR A 130 0.64 6.55 0.15
CA TYR A 130 -0.66 5.95 0.48
C TYR A 130 -1.36 6.71 1.60
N LEU A 131 -0.66 6.98 2.71
CA LEU A 131 -1.19 7.75 3.84
C LEU A 131 -1.59 9.17 3.41
N GLY A 132 -0.73 9.87 2.67
CA GLY A 132 -1.02 11.22 2.17
C GLY A 132 -2.26 11.25 1.27
N GLY A 133 -2.37 10.31 0.33
CA GLY A 133 -3.54 10.15 -0.53
C GLY A 133 -4.81 9.81 0.25
N THR A 134 -4.70 8.95 1.25
CA THR A 134 -5.82 8.50 2.09
C THR A 134 -6.33 9.62 3.00
N VAL A 135 -5.44 10.30 3.73
CA VAL A 135 -5.79 11.44 4.61
C VAL A 135 -6.38 12.58 3.77
N GLY A 136 -5.76 12.92 2.65
CA GLY A 136 -6.29 13.97 1.75
C GLY A 136 -7.69 13.61 1.22
N SER A 137 -7.91 12.36 0.82
CA SER A 137 -9.22 11.87 0.37
C SER A 137 -10.26 11.95 1.49
N PHE A 138 -9.91 11.52 2.70
CA PHE A 138 -10.77 11.56 3.88
C PHE A 138 -11.20 13.00 4.22
N VAL A 139 -10.26 13.94 4.29
CA VAL A 139 -10.55 15.36 4.57
C VAL A 139 -11.52 15.94 3.54
N LEU A 140 -11.31 15.66 2.25
CA LEU A 140 -12.22 16.13 1.18
C LEU A 140 -13.60 15.45 1.24
N MET A 141 -13.71 14.21 1.72
CA MET A 141 -14.99 13.55 1.94
C MET A 141 -15.77 14.19 3.09
N VAL A 142 -15.11 14.54 4.20
CA VAL A 142 -15.73 15.20 5.35
C VAL A 142 -16.14 16.64 5.01
N ARG A 143 -15.24 17.44 4.41
CA ARG A 143 -15.56 18.84 4.04
C ARG A 143 -16.71 18.95 3.04
N GLY A 144 -16.81 18.02 2.09
CA GLY A 144 -17.90 17.98 1.11
C GLY A 144 -19.28 17.68 1.71
N ARG A 145 -19.36 17.21 2.97
CA ARG A 145 -20.64 17.04 3.68
C ARG A 145 -21.12 18.33 4.36
N HIS A 146 -20.24 19.31 4.56
CA HIS A 146 -20.55 20.56 5.26
C HIS A 146 -20.84 21.75 4.33
N GLN A 147 -20.48 21.68 3.04
CA GLN A 147 -20.91 22.67 2.06
C GLN A 147 -22.31 22.31 1.55
N LYS A 148 -23.34 22.90 2.17
CA LYS A 148 -24.66 23.05 1.52
C LYS A 148 -24.45 23.72 0.15
N PRO A 149 -25.23 23.37 -0.88
CA PRO A 149 -25.15 24.07 -2.16
C PRO A 149 -25.44 25.55 -1.90
N GLN A 150 -24.49 26.43 -2.22
CA GLN A 150 -24.83 27.83 -2.43
C GLN A 150 -25.69 27.85 -3.69
N ALA A 151 -27.01 28.00 -3.48
CA ALA A 151 -27.94 28.32 -4.54
C ALA A 151 -27.51 29.67 -5.13
N VAL A 152 -27.24 29.68 -6.44
CA VAL A 152 -27.22 30.87 -7.27
C VAL A 152 -28.44 30.78 -8.17
#